data_AF-A0A158S565-F1
#
_entry.id   AF-A0A158S565-F1
#
_cell.length_a   1.000
_cell.length_b   1.000
_cell.length_c   1.000
_cell.angle_alpha   90.00
_cell.angle_beta   90.00
_cell.angle_gamma   90.00
#
_symmetry.space_group_name_H-M   'P 1'
#
loop_
_entity.id
_entity.type
_entity.pdbx_description
1 polymer ?
#
loop_
_entity_poly.entity_id
_entity_poly.type
_entity_poly.pdbx_seq_one_letter_code
_entity_poly.pdbx_strand_id
1 'polypeptide(L)'
;MKYHWYHARLLVQIWPEVMKARADQLSLLADNLGLHHDIAVFEQRLTDLHAGGAHPHAVACLQSLALERREALERTSKPLIERILAQSAEDLEGHWGKLWQIWRAGTAHKRD
;
A
#
# COMPACT_ATOMS: atom_id res chain seq x y z
N MET A 1 0.88 -1.12 5.59
CA MET A 1 1.45 -0.55 4.34
C MET A 1 1.80 0.93 4.43
N LYS A 2 0.89 1.83 4.87
CA LYS A 2 1.20 3.27 5.04
C LYS A 2 2.44 3.56 5.90
N TYR A 3 2.61 2.86 7.02
CA TYR A 3 3.84 3.00 7.83
C TYR A 3 5.11 2.65 7.07
N HIS A 4 5.11 1.52 6.36
CA HIS A 4 6.25 1.09 5.55
C HIS A 4 6.55 2.13 4.44
N TRP A 5 5.51 2.67 3.79
CA TRP A 5 5.68 3.78 2.83
C TRP A 5 6.37 4.98 3.48
N TYR A 6 5.91 5.42 4.65
CA TYR A 6 6.54 6.54 5.36
C TYR A 6 7.98 6.25 5.74
N HIS A 7 8.29 5.05 6.23
CA HIS A 7 9.67 4.66 6.56
C HIS A 7 10.58 4.69 5.32
N ALA A 8 10.13 4.11 4.19
CA ALA A 8 10.87 4.14 2.93
C ALA A 8 11.10 5.59 2.45
N ARG A 9 10.09 6.46 2.61
CA ARG A 9 10.17 7.89 2.24
C ARG A 9 11.15 8.68 3.11
N LEU A 10 11.17 8.43 4.42
CA LEU A 10 12.11 9.05 5.35
C LEU A 10 13.56 8.64 5.05
N LEU A 11 13.75 7.40 4.60
CA LEU A 11 15.06 6.82 4.33
C LEU A 11 15.56 7.01 2.89
N VAL A 12 14.87 7.81 2.05
CA VAL A 12 15.24 8.00 0.64
C VAL A 12 16.72 8.34 0.46
N GLN A 13 17.31 9.12 1.36
CA GLN A 13 18.70 9.57 1.22
C GLN A 13 19.75 8.47 1.41
N ILE A 14 19.42 7.33 2.04
CA ILE A 14 20.42 6.26 2.26
C ILE A 14 20.82 5.56 0.97
N TRP A 15 19.87 5.45 0.04
CA TRP A 15 20.07 4.90 -1.31
C TRP A 15 18.87 5.32 -2.19
N PRO A 16 18.94 6.49 -2.85
CA PRO A 16 17.80 7.08 -3.54
C PRO A 16 17.15 6.18 -4.58
N GLU A 17 17.94 5.48 -5.39
CA GLU A 17 17.47 4.63 -6.48
C GLU A 17 16.61 3.47 -5.95
N VAL A 18 17.03 2.85 -4.84
CA VAL A 18 16.33 1.70 -4.24
C VAL A 18 15.15 2.17 -3.40
N MET A 19 15.35 3.17 -2.55
CA MET A 19 14.35 3.60 -1.58
C MET A 19 13.17 4.31 -2.25
N LYS A 20 13.43 5.12 -3.28
CA LYS A 20 12.37 5.78 -4.05
C LYS A 20 11.52 4.75 -4.80
N ALA A 21 12.13 3.80 -5.49
CA ALA A 21 11.41 2.75 -6.20
C ALA A 21 10.51 1.93 -5.25
N ARG A 22 11.02 1.58 -4.05
CA ARG A 22 10.21 0.90 -3.03
C ARG A 22 9.09 1.79 -2.49
N ALA A 23 9.36 3.06 -2.22
CA ALA A 23 8.35 4.01 -1.74
C ALA A 23 7.21 4.19 -2.75
N ASP A 24 7.51 4.27 -4.05
CA ASP A 24 6.51 4.41 -5.11
C ASP A 24 5.60 3.19 -5.20
N GLN A 25 6.16 1.97 -5.12
CA GLN A 25 5.37 0.73 -5.09
C GLN A 25 4.51 0.63 -3.82
N LEU A 26 5.02 1.07 -2.67
CA LEU A 26 4.28 1.10 -1.41
C LEU A 26 3.16 2.15 -1.41
N SER A 27 3.36 3.29 -2.07
CA SER A 27 2.33 4.31 -2.26
C SER A 27 1.18 3.75 -3.07
N LEU A 28 1.47 3.18 -4.24
CA LEU A 28 0.47 2.53 -5.09
C LEU A 28 -0.31 1.45 -4.33
N LEU A 29 0.39 0.61 -3.58
CA LEU A 29 -0.25 -0.43 -2.78
C LEU A 29 -1.12 0.17 -1.65
N ALA A 30 -0.66 1.24 -0.98
CA ALA A 30 -1.43 1.90 0.05
C ALA A 30 -2.73 2.53 -0.50
N ASP A 31 -2.66 3.11 -1.71
CA ASP A 31 -3.82 3.69 -2.40
C ASP A 31 -4.81 2.60 -2.81
N ASN A 32 -4.34 1.50 -3.40
CA ASN A 32 -5.19 0.38 -3.77
C ASN A 32 -5.91 -0.25 -2.56
N LEU A 33 -5.19 -0.46 -1.46
CA LEU A 33 -5.77 -1.00 -0.23
C LEU A 33 -6.74 -0.02 0.43
N GLY A 34 -6.49 1.28 0.31
CA GLY A 34 -7.42 2.33 0.73
C GLY A 34 -8.73 2.23 -0.04
N LEU A 35 -8.67 2.21 -1.37
CA LEU A 35 -9.86 2.09 -2.21
C LEU A 35 -10.60 0.76 -2.00
N HIS A 36 -9.87 -0.35 -1.78
CA HIS A 36 -10.47 -1.64 -1.43
C HIS A 36 -11.29 -1.55 -0.14
N HIS A 37 -10.73 -0.91 0.89
CA HIS A 37 -11.44 -0.66 2.15
C HIS A 37 -12.67 0.24 1.95
N ASP A 38 -12.54 1.32 1.18
CA ASP A 38 -13.65 2.23 0.89
C ASP A 38 -14.80 1.50 0.18
N ILE A 39 -14.49 0.57 -0.73
CA ILE A 39 -15.48 -0.29 -1.39
C ILE A 39 -16.15 -1.23 -0.40
N ALA A 40 -15.40 -1.84 0.52
CA ALA A 40 -15.99 -2.70 1.55
C ALA A 40 -16.96 -1.92 2.46
N VAL A 41 -16.63 -0.68 2.82
CA VAL A 41 -17.53 0.23 3.54
C VAL A 41 -18.75 0.58 2.67
N PHE A 42 -18.55 0.84 1.38
CA PHE A 42 -19.65 1.12 0.44
C PHE A 42 -20.61 -0.07 0.29
N GLU A 43 -20.10 -1.29 0.16
CA GLU A 43 -20.90 -2.54 0.12
C GLU A 43 -21.75 -2.70 1.39
N GLN A 44 -21.22 -2.35 2.57
CA GLN A 44 -21.99 -2.34 3.81
C GLN A 44 -23.15 -1.33 3.75
N ARG A 45 -22.89 -0.11 3.26
CA ARG A 45 -23.95 0.92 3.10
C ARG A 45 -25.03 0.50 2.10
N LEU A 46 -24.66 -0.17 1.01
CA LEU A 46 -25.62 -0.72 0.05
C LEU A 46 -26.48 -1.82 0.68
N THR A 47 -25.91 -2.61 1.58
CA THR A 47 -26.65 -3.65 2.32
C THR A 47 -27.70 -3.03 3.24
N ASP A 48 -27.35 -1.99 3.98
CA ASP A 48 -28.30 -1.23 4.81
C ASP A 48 -29.42 -0.61 3.97
N LEU A 49 -29.08 -0.03 2.81
CA LEU A 49 -30.04 0.58 1.89
C LEU A 49 -30.98 -0.47 1.26
N HIS A 50 -30.46 -1.64 0.92
CA HIS A 50 -31.24 -2.77 0.41
C HIS A 50 -32.29 -3.21 1.44
N ALA A 51 -31.88 -3.37 2.71
CA ALA A 51 -32.77 -3.75 3.81
C ALA A 51 -33.89 -2.72 4.04
N GLY A 52 -33.61 -1.44 3.79
CA GLY A 52 -34.61 -0.36 3.82
C GLY A 52 -35.57 -0.33 2.63
N GLY A 53 -35.42 -1.21 1.63
CA GLY A 53 -36.31 -1.33 0.47
C GLY A 53 -36.19 -0.21 -0.57
N ALA A 54 -35.19 0.67 -0.45
CA ALA A 54 -35.00 1.79 -1.37
C ALA A 54 -34.26 1.37 -2.64
N HIS A 55 -34.78 1.77 -3.82
CA HIS A 55 -34.12 1.63 -5.12
C HIS A 55 -33.47 0.26 -5.41
N PRO A 56 -34.23 -0.87 -5.32
CA PRO A 56 -33.68 -2.22 -5.34
C PRO A 56 -32.82 -2.53 -6.59
N HIS A 57 -33.21 -2.04 -7.77
CA HIS A 57 -32.43 -2.23 -9.00
C HIS A 57 -31.10 -1.47 -8.96
N ALA A 58 -31.09 -0.22 -8.52
CA ALA A 58 -29.88 0.58 -8.44
C ALA A 58 -28.89 -0.03 -7.42
N VAL A 59 -29.41 -0.49 -6.27
CA VAL A 59 -28.60 -1.16 -5.25
C VAL A 59 -27.96 -2.43 -5.79
N ALA A 60 -28.72 -3.30 -6.47
CA ALA A 60 -28.18 -4.51 -7.07
C ALA A 60 -27.10 -4.21 -8.12
N CYS A 61 -27.32 -3.21 -8.99
CA CYS A 61 -26.30 -2.79 -9.97
C CYS A 61 -25.02 -2.29 -9.29
N LEU A 62 -25.15 -1.45 -8.26
CA LEU A 62 -24.00 -0.92 -7.51
C LEU A 62 -23.24 -2.01 -6.76
N GLN A 63 -23.95 -3.01 -6.21
CA GLN A 63 -23.32 -4.17 -5.56
C GLN A 63 -22.48 -4.98 -6.56
N SER A 64 -22.99 -5.24 -7.75
CA SER A 64 -22.23 -5.95 -8.80
C SER A 64 -20.98 -5.16 -9.23
N LEU A 65 -21.11 -3.84 -9.44
CA LEU A 65 -19.97 -2.98 -9.81
C LEU A 65 -18.92 -2.88 -8.69
N ALA A 66 -19.37 -2.81 -7.43
CA ALA A 66 -18.49 -2.79 -6.27
C ALA A 66 -17.67 -4.08 -6.16
N LEU A 67 -18.32 -5.24 -6.33
CA LEU A 67 -17.65 -6.54 -6.33
C LEU A 67 -16.60 -6.63 -7.44
N GLU A 68 -16.96 -6.30 -8.68
CA GLU A 68 -16.04 -6.33 -9.82
C GLU A 68 -14.81 -5.44 -9.57
N ARG A 69 -15.04 -4.22 -9.06
CA ARG A 69 -13.97 -3.29 -8.75
C ARG A 69 -13.06 -3.81 -7.64
N ARG A 70 -13.63 -4.42 -6.59
CA ARG A 70 -12.89 -5.02 -5.48
C ARG A 70 -11.98 -6.16 -5.96
N GLU A 71 -12.50 -7.07 -6.79
CA GLU A 71 -11.73 -8.16 -7.39
C GLU A 71 -10.59 -7.65 -8.28
N ALA A 72 -10.83 -6.59 -9.06
CA ALA A 72 -9.79 -5.97 -9.88
C ALA A 72 -8.66 -5.37 -9.03
N LEU A 73 -8.99 -4.74 -7.90
CA LEU A 73 -8.01 -4.21 -6.95
C LEU A 73 -7.21 -5.34 -6.28
N GLU A 74 -7.85 -6.44 -5.90
CA GLU A 74 -7.19 -7.61 -5.33
C GLU A 74 -6.20 -8.22 -6.34
N ARG A 75 -6.63 -8.41 -7.59
CA ARG A 75 -5.80 -8.96 -8.67
C ARG A 75 -4.57 -8.11 -8.96
N THR A 76 -4.72 -6.78 -8.95
CA THR A 76 -3.61 -5.85 -9.21
C THR A 76 -2.70 -5.65 -7.99
N SER A 77 -3.24 -5.77 -6.78
CA SER A 77 -2.48 -5.57 -5.53
C SER A 77 -1.72 -6.80 -5.08
N LYS A 78 -2.21 -8.01 -5.37
CA LYS A 78 -1.59 -9.27 -4.92
C LYS A 78 -0.11 -9.39 -5.33
N PRO A 79 0.29 -9.16 -6.60
CA PRO A 79 1.70 -9.23 -6.98
C PRO A 79 2.57 -8.13 -6.34
N LEU A 80 1.98 -6.98 -5.96
CA LEU A 80 2.69 -5.92 -5.23
C LEU A 80 2.96 -6.35 -3.79
N ILE A 81 1.93 -6.92 -3.13
CA ILE A 81 2.02 -7.44 -1.76
C ILE A 81 3.08 -8.52 -1.69
N GLU A 82 3.02 -9.52 -2.58
CA GLU A 82 3.97 -10.64 -2.62
C GLU A 82 5.41 -10.14 -2.78
N ARG A 83 5.68 -9.20 -3.70
CA ARG A 83 7.02 -8.62 -3.88
C ARG A 83 7.49 -7.82 -2.66
N ILE A 84 6.61 -7.03 -2.06
CA ILE A 84 6.98 -6.16 -0.92
C ILE A 84 7.24 -6.98 0.35
N LEU A 85 6.49 -8.07 0.55
CA LEU A 85 6.57 -8.97 1.70
C LEU A 85 7.45 -10.20 1.46
N ALA A 86 8.11 -10.31 0.31
CA ALA A 86 9.05 -11.40 0.01
C ALA A 86 10.26 -11.40 0.98
N GLN A 87 10.60 -10.25 1.56
CA GLN A 87 11.59 -10.12 2.62
C GLN A 87 10.89 -10.03 3.98
N SER A 88 11.38 -10.77 4.97
CA SER A 88 10.90 -10.68 6.36
C SER A 88 11.13 -9.27 6.93
N ALA A 89 10.42 -8.92 8.00
CA ALA A 89 10.59 -7.62 8.64
C ALA A 89 12.00 -7.48 9.24
N GLU A 90 12.51 -8.54 9.85
CA GLU A 90 13.82 -8.62 10.49
C GLU A 90 14.96 -8.48 9.46
N ASP A 91 14.85 -9.17 8.31
CA ASP A 91 15.85 -9.06 7.24
C ASP A 91 15.84 -7.66 6.62
N LEU A 92 14.66 -7.07 6.46
CA LEU A 92 14.49 -5.72 5.94
C LEU A 92 15.12 -4.69 6.88
N GLU A 93 14.81 -4.78 8.18
CA GLU A 93 15.38 -3.91 9.21
C GLU A 93 16.91 -4.01 9.21
N GLY A 94 17.45 -5.23 9.24
CA GLY A 94 18.89 -5.46 9.22
C GLY A 94 19.57 -4.92 7.96
N HIS A 95 18.93 -5.06 6.80
CA HIS A 95 19.44 -4.50 5.55
C HIS A 95 19.44 -2.97 5.56
N TRP A 96 18.32 -2.34 5.92
CA TRP A 96 18.20 -0.89 5.95
C TRP A 96 19.09 -0.26 7.02
N GLY A 97 19.26 -0.91 8.16
CA GLY A 97 20.20 -0.51 9.21
C GLY A 97 21.63 -0.46 8.70
N LYS A 98 22.08 -1.46 7.94
CA LYS A 98 23.42 -1.46 7.32
C LYS A 98 23.58 -0.32 6.30
N LEU A 99 22.59 -0.11 5.43
CA LEU A 99 22.59 0.99 4.47
C LEU A 99 22.66 2.35 5.17
N TRP A 100 21.92 2.52 6.25
CA TRP A 100 21.97 3.72 7.08
C TRP A 100 23.36 3.96 7.67
N GLN A 101 24.03 2.93 8.22
CA GLN A 101 25.40 3.07 8.74
C GLN A 101 26.41 3.46 7.66
N ILE A 102 26.31 2.86 6.46
CA ILE A 102 27.17 3.19 5.31
C ILE A 102 26.96 4.66 4.91
N TRP A 103 25.70 5.08 4.75
CA TRP A 103 25.35 6.46 4.43
C TRP A 103 25.85 7.44 5.50
N ARG A 104 25.68 7.11 6.79
CA ARG A 104 26.18 7.91 7.92
C ARG A 104 27.70 8.08 7.89
N ALA A 105 28.45 7.00 7.64
CA ALA A 105 29.91 7.06 7.56
C ALA A 105 30.39 7.90 6.37
N GLY A 106 29.76 7.73 5.20
CA GLY A 106 30.10 8.50 4.00
C GLY A 106 29.70 9.98 4.06
N THR A 107 28.67 10.33 4.82
CA THR A 107 28.26 11.73 5.05
C THR A 107 29.10 12.44 6.09
N ALA A 108 29.61 11.72 7.11
CA ALA A 108 30.59 12.28 8.04
C ALA A 108 31.87 12.71 7.31
N HIS A 109 32.33 11.91 6.33
CA HIS A 109 33.52 12.20 5.55
C HIS A 109 33.38 13.35 4.53
N LYS A 110 32.14 13.80 4.24
CA LYS A 110 31.87 14.95 3.35
C LYS A 110 31.74 16.29 4.10
N ARG A 111 31.82 16.29 5.43
CA ARG A 111 31.64 17.49 6.29
C ARG A 111 32.94 18.04 6.86
N ASP A 112 34.06 17.39 6.57
CA ASP A 112 35.43 17.86 6.81
C ASP A 112 36.03 18.39 5.49
#